data_AF-A0A1C3NPT0-F1
#
_entry.id   AF-A0A1C3NPT0-F1
#
_cell.length_a   1.000
_cell.length_b   1.000
_cell.length_c   1.000
_cell.angle_alpha   90.00
_cell.angle_beta   90.00
_cell.angle_gamma   90.00
#
_symmetry.space_group_name_H-M   'P 1'
#
loop_
_entity.id
_entity.type
_entity.pdbx_description
1 polymer ?
#
loop_
_entity_poly.entity_id
_entity_poly.type
_entity_poly.pdbx_seq_one_letter_code
_entity_poly.pdbx_strand_id
1 'polypeptide(L)'
;MMYRQWMADHAKAGANIKDIAKTALSLPLFNADQKINVDRVVHTVADYFGINIWSFKVAGSARFGFSLNTGECFDPRFSDLDIALISSELFAKCCSTDLYPLGDVRFPDSQLPLPQRAKYRKFISELSRSHERNFSQISIAVHRDLASVVCTTASAIERFFRPNSLSPQIADRLNQDRVIALDAQPGHGFFPNNIADATPFNSAPFVVDWDHIQNHYLANSRRRDIYDSLGLFIQLVEEVAELSCCLIGGSFIDPEVEHPADIDVVIFYTARSGLDRDLGRMLKKITNRALMRDIDVRFVPCDTAPWITIKIAAFFTTLYQASRDGRPRPGPLLTIDQSI
;
A
#
# COMPACT_ATOMS: atom_id res chain seq x y z
N MET A 1 -3.60 24.46 -16.34
CA MET A 1 -4.16 23.80 -17.54
C MET A 1 -4.97 22.59 -17.09
N MET A 2 -6.23 22.45 -17.52
CA MET A 2 -7.09 21.31 -17.15
C MET A 2 -6.90 20.18 -18.16
N TYR A 3 -5.94 19.29 -17.91
CA TYR A 3 -5.58 18.19 -18.82
C TYR A 3 -6.77 17.31 -19.20
N ARG A 4 -7.69 17.04 -18.27
CA ARG A 4 -8.89 16.21 -18.54
C ARG A 4 -9.72 16.78 -19.67
N GLN A 5 -10.06 18.07 -19.57
CA GLN A 5 -10.87 18.75 -20.57
C GLN A 5 -10.11 18.82 -21.91
N TRP A 6 -8.84 19.21 -21.86
CA TRP A 6 -7.99 19.29 -23.04
C TRP A 6 -7.90 17.95 -23.79
N MET A 7 -7.69 16.83 -23.09
CA MET A 7 -7.65 15.50 -23.71
C MET A 7 -9.00 15.12 -24.31
N ALA A 8 -10.11 15.40 -23.61
CA ALA A 8 -11.45 15.09 -24.08
C ALA A 8 -11.80 15.86 -25.36
N ASP A 9 -11.43 17.14 -25.44
CA ASP A 9 -11.67 17.98 -26.61
C ASP A 9 -10.87 17.49 -27.82
N HIS A 10 -9.62 17.09 -27.63
CA HIS A 10 -8.79 16.55 -28.72
C HIS A 10 -9.28 15.17 -29.18
N ALA A 11 -9.72 14.31 -28.25
CA ALA A 11 -10.31 13.02 -28.59
C ALA A 11 -11.62 13.20 -29.38
N LYS A 12 -12.48 14.14 -28.98
CA LYS A 12 -13.71 14.49 -29.72
C LYS A 12 -13.43 15.06 -31.12
N ALA A 13 -12.34 15.81 -31.27
CA ALA A 13 -11.88 16.33 -32.56
C ALA A 13 -11.24 15.25 -33.46
N GLY A 14 -11.20 13.99 -33.04
CA GLY A 14 -10.65 12.88 -33.81
C GLY A 14 -9.12 12.78 -33.80
N ALA A 15 -8.44 13.48 -32.89
CA ALA A 15 -6.99 13.36 -32.74
C ALA A 15 -6.59 11.93 -32.33
N ASN A 16 -5.46 11.45 -32.87
CA ASN A 16 -4.92 10.16 -32.51
C ASN A 16 -4.49 10.15 -31.03
N ILE A 17 -4.89 9.12 -30.27
CA ILE A 17 -4.55 9.01 -28.83
C ILE A 17 -3.04 9.05 -28.57
N LYS A 18 -2.21 8.52 -29.49
CA LYS A 18 -0.74 8.60 -29.37
C LYS A 18 -0.23 10.05 -29.50
N ASP A 19 -0.86 10.87 -30.34
CA ASP A 19 -0.50 12.28 -30.49
C ASP A 19 -0.94 13.09 -29.26
N ILE A 20 -2.12 12.77 -28.71
CA ILE A 20 -2.57 13.32 -27.42
C ILE A 20 -1.56 12.97 -26.32
N ALA A 21 -1.15 11.70 -26.20
CA ALA A 21 -0.17 11.25 -25.21
C ALA A 21 1.19 11.94 -25.37
N LYS A 22 1.73 12.01 -26.59
CA LYS A 22 3.00 12.67 -26.91
C LYS A 22 2.98 14.15 -26.54
N THR A 23 1.88 14.83 -26.88
CA THR A 23 1.71 16.24 -26.57
C THR A 23 1.58 16.44 -25.06
N ALA A 24 0.77 15.64 -24.37
CA ALA A 24 0.58 15.73 -22.93
C ALA A 24 1.87 15.54 -22.13
N LEU A 25 2.76 14.64 -22.55
CA LEU A 25 4.07 14.42 -21.93
C LEU A 25 5.05 15.59 -22.12
N SER A 26 4.79 16.46 -23.08
CA SER A 26 5.62 17.63 -23.41
C SER A 26 5.07 18.92 -22.78
N LEU A 27 3.81 18.92 -22.33
CA LEU A 27 3.18 20.04 -21.67
C LEU A 27 3.66 20.16 -20.20
N PRO A 28 3.57 21.36 -19.58
CA PRO A 28 3.98 21.58 -18.19
C PRO A 28 3.25 20.66 -17.21
N LEU A 29 3.93 20.21 -16.16
CA LEU A 29 3.27 19.43 -15.09
C LEU A 29 2.04 20.16 -14.55
N PHE A 30 1.05 19.39 -14.11
CA PHE A 30 -0.07 19.96 -13.39
C PHE A 30 0.45 20.68 -12.13
N ASN A 31 0.13 21.96 -12.03
CA ASN A 31 0.64 22.85 -11.00
C ASN A 31 -0.54 23.32 -10.16
N ALA A 32 -0.99 22.50 -9.20
CA ALA A 32 -2.03 22.90 -8.26
C ALA A 32 -1.51 23.87 -7.20
N ASP A 33 -0.24 23.72 -6.78
CA ASP A 33 0.44 24.63 -5.86
C ASP A 33 1.95 24.49 -6.06
N GLN A 34 2.68 25.60 -6.13
CA GLN A 34 4.12 25.71 -6.44
C GLN A 34 5.08 25.01 -5.44
N LYS A 35 4.59 24.11 -4.59
CA LYS A 35 5.35 23.46 -3.50
C LYS A 35 5.88 22.07 -3.84
N ILE A 36 5.47 21.48 -4.95
CA ILE A 36 5.88 20.12 -5.33
C ILE A 36 7.20 20.21 -6.10
N ASN A 37 8.31 20.02 -5.41
CA ASN A 37 9.65 20.07 -6.00
C ASN A 37 9.99 18.75 -6.73
N VAL A 38 9.28 18.49 -7.84
CA VAL A 38 9.54 17.34 -8.71
C VAL A 38 10.95 17.38 -9.28
N ASP A 39 11.46 18.58 -9.59
CA ASP A 39 12.80 18.75 -10.16
C ASP A 39 13.88 18.18 -9.24
N ARG A 40 13.79 18.42 -7.93
CA ARG A 40 14.72 17.84 -6.95
C ARG A 40 14.67 16.30 -6.93
N VAL A 41 13.48 15.72 -7.07
CA VAL A 41 13.33 14.26 -7.17
C VAL A 41 14.02 13.76 -8.44
N VAL A 42 13.74 14.38 -9.59
CA VAL A 42 14.33 14.00 -10.88
C VAL A 42 15.85 14.13 -10.85
N HIS A 43 16.40 15.20 -10.27
CA HIS A 43 17.85 15.37 -10.09
C HIS A 43 18.45 14.28 -9.21
N THR A 44 17.84 13.99 -8.07
CA THR A 44 18.34 12.94 -7.15
C THR A 44 18.36 11.57 -7.84
N VAL A 45 17.32 11.27 -8.63
CA VAL A 45 17.23 10.03 -9.41
C VAL A 45 18.25 10.01 -10.56
N ALA A 46 18.41 11.12 -11.27
CA ALA A 46 19.39 11.28 -12.34
C ALA A 46 20.82 11.02 -11.83
N ASP A 47 21.18 11.60 -10.69
CA ASP A 47 22.48 11.42 -10.05
C ASP A 47 22.69 9.97 -9.61
N TYR A 48 21.68 9.34 -9.00
CA TYR A 48 21.76 7.94 -8.57
C TYR A 48 22.04 6.97 -9.73
N PHE A 49 21.39 7.19 -10.87
CA PHE A 49 21.58 6.33 -12.04
C PHE A 49 22.70 6.78 -12.97
N GLY A 50 23.27 7.97 -12.79
CA GLY A 50 24.20 8.59 -13.74
C GLY A 50 23.55 8.86 -15.11
N ILE A 51 22.26 9.19 -15.13
CA ILE A 51 21.49 9.41 -16.37
C ILE A 51 21.12 10.89 -16.47
N ASN A 52 21.09 11.42 -17.70
CA ASN A 52 20.71 12.80 -17.95
C ASN A 52 19.25 13.09 -17.52
N ILE A 53 19.00 14.24 -16.88
CA ILE A 53 17.66 14.70 -16.45
C ILE A 53 16.62 14.75 -17.58
N TRP A 54 17.02 14.95 -18.84
CA TRP A 54 16.12 14.99 -19.99
C TRP A 54 15.54 13.61 -20.35
N SER A 55 16.14 12.54 -19.82
CA SER A 55 15.65 11.17 -19.96
C SER A 55 14.45 10.87 -19.06
N PHE A 56 14.01 11.80 -18.23
CA PHE A 56 12.91 11.58 -17.30
C PHE A 56 11.62 12.24 -17.78
N LYS A 57 10.51 11.55 -17.58
CA LYS A 57 9.15 12.08 -17.76
C LYS A 57 8.34 11.73 -16.53
N VAL A 58 7.65 12.70 -15.95
CA VAL A 58 6.56 12.38 -15.01
C VAL A 58 5.40 11.82 -15.83
N ALA A 59 4.97 10.61 -15.49
CA ALA A 59 3.97 9.85 -16.20
C ALA A 59 2.95 9.29 -15.21
N GLY A 60 2.00 10.13 -14.77
CA GLY A 60 1.04 9.75 -13.75
C GLY A 60 0.14 10.90 -13.31
N SER A 61 -0.52 10.73 -12.18
CA SER A 61 -1.48 11.71 -11.64
C SER A 61 -0.86 13.09 -11.42
N ALA A 62 0.40 13.16 -10.96
CA ALA A 62 1.16 14.40 -10.83
C ALA A 62 1.39 15.16 -12.15
N ARG A 63 1.40 14.46 -13.30
CA ARG A 63 1.47 15.12 -14.63
C ARG A 63 0.15 15.78 -14.99
N PHE A 64 -0.96 15.05 -14.83
CA PHE A 64 -2.24 15.43 -15.40
C PHE A 64 -3.16 16.16 -14.41
N GLY A 65 -2.85 16.10 -13.11
CA GLY A 65 -3.74 16.56 -12.05
C GLY A 65 -4.85 15.58 -11.71
N PHE A 66 -4.84 14.39 -12.33
CA PHE A 66 -5.76 13.30 -12.05
C PHE A 66 -5.16 11.97 -12.54
N SER A 67 -5.62 10.86 -11.95
CA SER A 67 -5.25 9.51 -12.36
C SER A 67 -5.92 9.13 -13.68
N LEU A 68 -5.14 8.71 -14.68
CA LEU A 68 -5.69 8.13 -15.92
C LEU A 68 -6.34 6.75 -15.68
N ASN A 69 -6.07 6.10 -14.55
CA ASN A 69 -6.62 4.77 -14.26
C ASN A 69 -7.93 4.82 -13.44
N THR A 70 -8.08 5.82 -12.54
CA THR A 70 -9.24 5.95 -11.64
C THR A 70 -10.07 7.20 -11.92
N GLY A 71 -9.49 8.20 -12.57
CA GLY A 71 -10.13 9.50 -12.74
C GLY A 71 -10.15 10.36 -11.49
N GLU A 72 -9.55 9.93 -10.38
CA GLU A 72 -9.48 10.74 -9.16
C GLU A 72 -8.52 11.92 -9.34
N CYS A 73 -8.83 13.04 -8.69
CA CYS A 73 -7.96 14.22 -8.66
C CYS A 73 -6.64 13.89 -7.97
N PHE A 74 -5.57 14.50 -8.45
CA PHE A 74 -4.26 14.42 -7.81
C PHE A 74 -4.30 15.19 -6.48
N ASP A 75 -4.02 14.49 -5.39
CA ASP A 75 -3.71 15.07 -4.08
C ASP A 75 -2.28 14.64 -3.70
N PRO A 76 -1.34 15.58 -3.50
CA PRO A 76 0.04 15.29 -3.06
C PRO A 76 0.13 14.36 -1.84
N ARG A 77 -0.82 14.44 -0.91
CA ARG A 77 -0.84 13.60 0.30
C ARG A 77 -1.20 12.15 0.00
N PHE A 78 -1.95 11.90 -1.08
CA PHE A 78 -2.54 10.59 -1.39
C PHE A 78 -2.02 9.96 -2.67
N SER A 79 -1.45 10.76 -3.55
CA SER A 79 -1.02 10.36 -4.89
C SER A 79 0.46 9.99 -4.91
N ASP A 80 0.79 9.00 -5.71
CA ASP A 80 2.14 8.62 -6.08
C ASP A 80 2.76 9.62 -7.06
N LEU A 81 4.09 9.68 -7.06
CA LEU A 81 4.86 10.27 -8.15
C LEU A 81 5.40 9.16 -9.03
N ASP A 82 4.81 9.02 -10.22
CA ASP A 82 5.25 8.07 -11.22
C ASP A 82 6.25 8.72 -12.18
N ILE A 83 7.47 8.20 -12.17
CA ILE A 83 8.57 8.64 -13.04
C ILE A 83 8.82 7.58 -14.12
N ALA A 84 8.68 7.97 -15.37
CA ALA A 84 9.15 7.21 -16.53
C ALA A 84 10.60 7.64 -16.84
N LEU A 85 11.54 6.71 -16.69
CA LEU A 85 12.95 6.86 -17.00
C LEU A 85 13.26 6.23 -18.36
N ILE A 86 13.82 7.00 -19.29
CA ILE A 86 14.20 6.56 -20.63
C ILE A 86 15.68 6.18 -20.62
N SER A 87 15.97 4.88 -20.62
CA SER A 87 17.34 4.37 -20.67
C SER A 87 17.37 2.97 -21.24
N SER A 88 17.86 2.83 -22.48
CA SER A 88 18.03 1.53 -23.13
C SER A 88 18.99 0.62 -22.35
N GLU A 89 20.05 1.17 -21.76
CA GLU A 89 21.01 0.41 -20.96
C GLU A 89 20.38 -0.12 -19.66
N LEU A 90 19.71 0.74 -18.89
CA LEU A 90 19.05 0.29 -17.65
C LEU A 90 17.87 -0.64 -17.96
N PHE A 91 17.16 -0.39 -19.05
CA PHE A 91 16.11 -1.28 -19.55
C PHE A 91 16.66 -2.68 -19.80
N ALA A 92 17.78 -2.80 -20.51
CA ALA A 92 18.44 -4.08 -20.77
C ALA A 92 18.90 -4.78 -19.48
N LYS A 93 19.42 -4.03 -18.50
CA LYS A 93 19.80 -4.58 -17.17
C LYS A 93 18.62 -5.15 -16.39
N CYS A 94 17.41 -4.64 -16.62
CA CYS A 94 16.18 -5.16 -16.02
C CYS A 94 15.62 -6.38 -16.77
N CYS A 95 16.26 -6.83 -17.85
CA CYS A 95 15.77 -7.95 -18.64
C CYS A 95 16.58 -9.22 -18.40
N SER A 96 15.88 -10.35 -18.39
CA SER A 96 16.49 -11.69 -18.29
C SER A 96 16.59 -12.42 -19.65
N THR A 97 16.04 -11.87 -20.73
CA THR A 97 15.98 -12.46 -22.09
C THR A 97 16.03 -11.36 -23.16
N ASP A 98 16.42 -11.66 -24.42
CA ASP A 98 16.78 -10.68 -25.47
C ASP A 98 15.64 -10.24 -26.44
N LEU A 99 14.39 -10.69 -26.27
CA LEU A 99 13.27 -10.35 -27.18
C LEU A 99 12.19 -9.53 -26.46
N TYR A 100 11.85 -8.33 -26.97
CA TYR A 100 10.85 -7.44 -26.36
C TYR A 100 9.84 -6.87 -27.37
N PRO A 101 8.53 -6.92 -27.07
CA PRO A 101 7.53 -6.12 -27.76
C PRO A 101 7.74 -4.61 -27.53
N LEU A 102 7.34 -3.79 -28.50
CA LEU A 102 7.25 -2.33 -28.33
C LEU A 102 6.22 -1.96 -27.25
N GLY A 103 6.59 -1.06 -26.33
CA GLY A 103 5.70 -0.59 -25.25
C GLY A 103 5.90 -1.29 -23.90
N ASP A 104 6.84 -2.24 -23.84
CA ASP A 104 7.23 -2.86 -22.58
C ASP A 104 7.83 -1.84 -21.61
N VAL A 105 7.35 -1.90 -20.37
CA VAL A 105 7.88 -1.15 -19.23
C VAL A 105 8.60 -2.11 -18.29
N ARG A 106 9.62 -1.62 -17.60
CA ARG A 106 10.38 -2.40 -16.61
C ARG A 106 10.39 -1.69 -15.26
N PHE A 107 10.47 -2.48 -14.20
CA PHE A 107 10.44 -2.02 -12.82
C PHE A 107 11.71 -2.52 -12.11
N PRO A 108 12.69 -1.62 -11.85
CA PRO A 108 13.98 -2.02 -11.29
C PRO A 108 13.89 -2.70 -9.91
N ASP A 109 12.83 -2.43 -9.14
CA ASP A 109 12.55 -3.03 -7.82
C ASP A 109 12.34 -4.54 -7.86
N SER A 110 11.94 -5.08 -8.99
CA SER A 110 11.55 -6.48 -9.15
C SER A 110 12.41 -7.18 -10.21
N GLN A 111 13.02 -6.42 -11.11
CA GLN A 111 13.65 -6.97 -12.31
C GLN A 111 15.16 -6.76 -12.39
N LEU A 112 15.77 -5.89 -11.57
CA LEU A 112 17.23 -5.86 -11.47
C LEU A 112 17.80 -7.14 -10.82
N PRO A 113 19.07 -7.49 -11.08
CA PRO A 113 19.79 -8.52 -10.34
C PRO A 113 19.80 -8.24 -8.82
N LEU A 114 19.74 -9.29 -8.00
CA LEU A 114 19.52 -9.18 -6.54
C LEU A 114 20.40 -8.14 -5.81
N PRO A 115 21.72 -8.06 -6.01
CA PRO A 115 22.55 -7.06 -5.32
C PRO A 115 22.21 -5.62 -5.69
N GLN A 116 21.82 -5.38 -6.95
CA GLN A 116 21.43 -4.06 -7.45
C GLN A 116 20.00 -3.72 -7.06
N ARG A 117 19.11 -4.72 -7.05
CA ARG A 117 17.72 -4.60 -6.61
C ARG A 117 17.60 -4.14 -5.16
N ALA A 118 18.41 -4.73 -4.26
CA ALA A 118 18.41 -4.32 -2.85
C ALA A 118 18.86 -2.86 -2.67
N LYS A 119 19.94 -2.45 -3.36
CA LYS A 119 20.41 -1.06 -3.36
C LYS A 119 19.36 -0.10 -3.90
N TYR A 120 18.72 -0.46 -5.01
CA TYR A 120 17.65 0.34 -5.62
C TYR A 120 16.43 0.49 -4.71
N ARG A 121 15.96 -0.61 -4.10
CA ARG A 121 14.83 -0.56 -3.15
C ARG A 121 15.14 0.36 -1.97
N LYS A 122 16.33 0.22 -1.38
CA LYS A 122 16.77 1.10 -0.29
C LYS A 122 16.75 2.57 -0.71
N PHE A 123 17.33 2.89 -1.87
CA PHE A 123 17.35 4.23 -2.43
C PHE A 123 15.93 4.80 -2.63
N ILE A 124 15.02 4.05 -3.26
CA ILE A 124 13.64 4.51 -3.50
C ILE A 124 12.87 4.70 -2.18
N SER A 125 13.07 3.82 -1.20
CA SER A 125 12.43 3.95 0.11
C SER A 125 12.94 5.19 0.86
N GLU A 126 14.23 5.52 0.76
CA GLU A 126 14.80 6.75 1.34
C GLU A 126 14.31 8.01 0.60
N LEU A 127 14.30 7.97 -0.73
CA LEU A 127 13.81 9.06 -1.57
C LEU A 127 12.33 9.35 -1.31
N SER A 128 11.50 8.31 -1.21
CA SER A 128 10.07 8.44 -0.90
C SER A 128 9.85 9.03 0.48
N ARG A 129 10.56 8.55 1.52
CA ARG A 129 10.50 9.11 2.88
C ARG A 129 10.87 10.60 2.91
N SER A 130 11.93 10.99 2.20
CA SER A 130 12.35 12.40 2.14
C SER A 130 11.33 13.35 1.47
N HIS A 131 10.32 12.79 0.76
CA HIS A 131 9.27 13.54 0.08
C HIS A 131 7.86 13.13 0.51
N GLU A 132 7.70 12.47 1.67
CA GLU A 132 6.41 11.93 2.14
C GLU A 132 5.30 12.99 2.32
N ARG A 133 5.70 14.25 2.52
CA ARG A 133 4.76 15.39 2.60
C ARG A 133 4.13 15.75 1.26
N ASN A 134 4.77 15.35 0.16
CA ASN A 134 4.39 15.71 -1.20
C ASN A 134 3.89 14.54 -2.04
N PHE A 135 4.24 13.30 -1.67
CA PHE A 135 3.82 12.10 -2.39
C PHE A 135 3.65 10.92 -1.45
N SER A 136 2.68 10.07 -1.77
CA SER A 136 2.47 8.79 -1.10
C SER A 136 3.63 7.81 -1.26
N GLN A 137 4.26 7.84 -2.43
CA GLN A 137 5.36 6.99 -2.86
C GLN A 137 5.96 7.58 -4.12
N ILE A 138 7.26 7.35 -4.35
CA ILE A 138 7.90 7.63 -5.64
C ILE A 138 8.14 6.28 -6.33
N SER A 139 7.64 6.14 -7.56
CA SER A 139 7.79 4.96 -8.39
C SER A 139 8.63 5.30 -9.63
N ILE A 140 9.45 4.35 -10.10
CA ILE A 140 10.20 4.51 -11.33
C ILE A 140 9.96 3.33 -12.25
N ALA A 141 9.46 3.64 -13.44
CA ALA A 141 9.28 2.72 -14.54
C ALA A 141 10.34 3.04 -15.61
N VAL A 142 11.08 2.04 -16.05
CA VAL A 142 12.13 2.18 -17.06
C VAL A 142 11.58 1.81 -18.43
N HIS A 143 11.81 2.68 -19.40
CA HIS A 143 11.45 2.52 -20.79
C HIS A 143 12.69 2.55 -21.67
N ARG A 144 12.67 1.79 -22.76
CA ARG A 144 13.77 1.75 -23.73
C ARG A 144 13.97 3.10 -24.43
N ASP A 145 12.87 3.73 -24.83
CA ASP A 145 12.84 4.94 -25.64
C ASP A 145 11.57 5.78 -25.35
N LEU A 146 11.54 7.00 -25.88
CA LEU A 146 10.39 7.90 -25.73
C LEU A 146 9.12 7.34 -26.38
N ALA A 147 9.24 6.62 -27.50
CA ALA A 147 8.10 6.02 -28.18
C ALA A 147 7.37 5.01 -27.29
N SER A 148 8.12 4.26 -26.48
CA SER A 148 7.58 3.33 -25.50
C SER A 148 6.80 4.05 -24.40
N VAL A 149 7.31 5.16 -23.86
CA VAL A 149 6.58 6.00 -22.88
C VAL A 149 5.28 6.55 -23.46
N VAL A 150 5.32 7.03 -24.71
CA VAL A 150 4.14 7.53 -25.42
C VAL A 150 3.11 6.42 -25.61
N CYS A 151 3.52 5.21 -25.99
CA CYS A 151 2.61 4.07 -26.14
C CYS A 151 1.95 3.69 -24.81
N THR A 152 2.71 3.55 -23.72
CA THR A 152 2.14 3.22 -22.40
C THR A 152 1.16 4.29 -21.92
N THR A 153 1.50 5.58 -22.14
CA THR A 153 0.63 6.71 -21.79
C THR A 153 -0.63 6.72 -22.66
N ALA A 154 -0.50 6.47 -23.96
CA ALA A 154 -1.63 6.35 -24.89
C ALA A 154 -2.60 5.25 -24.47
N SER A 155 -2.11 4.07 -24.09
CA SER A 155 -2.95 2.98 -23.59
C SER A 155 -3.65 3.32 -22.27
N ALA A 156 -3.06 4.15 -21.41
CA ALA A 156 -3.74 4.66 -20.21
C ALA A 156 -4.85 5.67 -20.57
N ILE A 157 -4.59 6.59 -21.48
CA ILE A 157 -5.57 7.57 -21.97
C ILE A 157 -6.74 6.85 -22.68
N GLU A 158 -6.46 5.84 -23.50
CA GLU A 158 -7.49 5.08 -24.20
C GLU A 158 -8.42 4.35 -23.23
N ARG A 159 -7.86 3.69 -22.21
CA ARG A 159 -8.64 3.04 -21.14
C ARG A 159 -9.49 4.03 -20.37
N PHE A 160 -8.95 5.22 -20.09
CA PHE A 160 -9.67 6.29 -19.42
C PHE A 160 -10.93 6.72 -20.19
N PHE A 161 -10.83 6.86 -21.52
CA PHE A 161 -11.96 7.28 -22.36
C PHE A 161 -12.90 6.15 -22.79
N ARG A 162 -12.52 4.88 -22.61
CA ARG A 162 -13.34 3.70 -22.93
C ARG A 162 -13.46 2.75 -21.73
N PRO A 163 -14.18 3.13 -20.66
CA PRO A 163 -14.41 2.21 -19.55
C PRO A 163 -15.37 1.08 -19.99
N ASN A 164 -14.87 -0.15 -20.05
CA ASN A 164 -15.75 -1.33 -20.07
C ASN A 164 -16.43 -1.45 -18.71
N SER A 165 -17.76 -1.52 -18.72
CA SER A 165 -18.67 -1.42 -17.59
C SER A 165 -18.92 -2.76 -16.90
N LEU A 166 -18.84 -2.79 -15.56
CA LEU A 166 -19.52 -3.79 -14.71
C LEU A 166 -19.83 -3.16 -13.34
N SER A 167 -21.10 -3.20 -12.92
CA SER A 167 -21.59 -2.89 -11.56
C SER A 167 -21.96 -4.16 -10.80
N PRO A 168 -21.93 -4.13 -9.46
CA PRO A 168 -23.15 -4.54 -8.73
C PRO A 168 -23.44 -3.72 -7.45
N GLN A 169 -24.67 -3.91 -6.95
CA GLN A 169 -25.31 -3.35 -5.75
C GLN A 169 -25.37 -4.38 -4.58
N ILE A 170 -25.82 -3.89 -3.40
CA ILE A 170 -26.34 -4.57 -2.18
C ILE A 170 -25.21 -5.04 -1.22
N ALA A 171 -25.17 -4.72 0.10
CA ALA A 171 -26.23 -4.74 1.11
C ALA A 171 -25.98 -3.85 2.35
N ASP A 172 -27.08 -3.57 3.05
CA ASP A 172 -27.23 -2.87 4.33
C ASP A 172 -27.29 -3.88 5.52
N ARG A 173 -27.02 -3.37 6.74
CA ARG A 173 -27.43 -3.85 8.11
C ARG A 173 -26.66 -4.97 8.86
N LEU A 174 -26.00 -4.67 10.00
CA LEU A 174 -26.54 -4.69 11.40
C LEU A 174 -25.47 -4.59 12.54
N ASN A 175 -25.74 -3.66 13.46
CA ASN A 175 -25.56 -3.59 14.94
C ASN A 175 -24.35 -4.14 15.73
N GLN A 176 -23.76 -3.18 16.48
CA GLN A 176 -23.49 -3.11 17.93
C GLN A 176 -23.67 -4.37 18.79
N ASP A 177 -22.57 -4.78 19.44
CA ASP A 177 -22.55 -5.33 20.80
C ASP A 177 -21.19 -5.02 21.47
N ARG A 178 -21.25 -4.67 22.76
CA ARG A 178 -20.07 -4.38 23.60
C ARG A 178 -19.39 -5.68 24.01
N VAL A 179 -18.10 -5.81 23.72
CA VAL A 179 -17.28 -6.93 24.19
C VAL A 179 -16.55 -6.55 25.48
N ILE A 180 -16.61 -7.47 26.45
CA ILE A 180 -15.93 -7.39 27.74
C ILE A 180 -14.45 -7.74 27.49
N ALA A 181 -13.55 -6.78 27.67
CA ALA A 181 -12.11 -7.00 27.64
C ALA A 181 -11.70 -7.96 28.77
N LEU A 182 -10.89 -8.97 28.47
CA LEU A 182 -10.32 -9.87 29.46
C LEU A 182 -8.88 -9.49 29.80
N ASP A 183 -8.46 -9.92 30.98
CA ASP A 183 -7.16 -9.68 31.59
C ASP A 183 -6.07 -10.53 30.90
N ALA A 184 -5.75 -10.21 29.64
CA ALA A 184 -4.74 -10.90 28.85
C ALA A 184 -3.34 -10.54 29.35
N GLN A 185 -2.74 -11.37 30.19
CA GLN A 185 -1.39 -11.08 30.68
C GLN A 185 -0.33 -11.35 29.59
N PRO A 186 0.74 -10.52 29.49
CA PRO A 186 1.80 -10.71 28.50
C PRO A 186 2.47 -12.09 28.59
N GLY A 187 2.77 -12.69 27.42
CA GLY A 187 3.55 -13.92 27.33
C GLY A 187 2.76 -15.23 27.48
N HIS A 188 1.43 -15.18 27.47
CA HIS A 188 0.60 -16.38 27.58
C HIS A 188 0.58 -17.19 26.28
N GLY A 189 0.72 -18.52 26.35
CA GLY A 189 0.59 -19.42 25.19
C GLY A 189 -0.87 -19.60 24.72
N PHE A 190 -1.11 -20.49 23.74
CA PHE A 190 -2.45 -20.75 23.16
C PHE A 190 -3.52 -21.01 24.23
N PHE A 191 -3.18 -21.84 25.20
CA PHE A 191 -3.99 -22.17 26.35
C PHE A 191 -3.19 -21.77 27.59
N PRO A 192 -3.55 -20.67 28.25
CA PRO A 192 -2.88 -20.24 29.47
C PRO A 192 -3.16 -21.19 30.64
N ASN A 193 -4.26 -21.96 30.54
CA ASN A 193 -4.66 -23.02 31.45
C ASN A 193 -4.62 -24.38 30.75
N ASN A 194 -5.01 -25.44 31.45
CA ASN A 194 -5.16 -26.76 30.84
C ASN A 194 -6.15 -26.71 29.66
N ILE A 195 -5.86 -27.42 28.57
CA ILE A 195 -6.72 -27.51 27.38
C ILE A 195 -8.13 -27.98 27.75
N ALA A 196 -8.25 -28.85 28.75
CA ALA A 196 -9.56 -29.31 29.25
C ALA A 196 -10.44 -28.17 29.79
N ASP A 197 -9.83 -27.06 30.23
CA ASP A 197 -10.50 -25.88 30.78
C ASP A 197 -10.57 -24.72 29.77
N ALA A 198 -10.20 -24.98 28.52
CA ALA A 198 -10.16 -23.98 27.47
C ALA A 198 -11.56 -23.63 26.95
N THR A 199 -11.77 -22.34 26.74
CA THR A 199 -12.98 -21.72 26.19
C THR A 199 -12.55 -20.66 25.18
N PRO A 200 -13.44 -20.25 24.25
CA PRO A 200 -13.15 -19.16 23.32
C PRO A 200 -12.76 -17.82 23.97
N PHE A 201 -13.05 -17.64 25.27
CA PHE A 201 -12.77 -16.40 25.99
C PHE A 201 -11.46 -16.43 26.78
N ASN A 202 -10.98 -17.62 27.18
CA ASN A 202 -9.76 -17.77 27.98
C ASN A 202 -8.61 -18.45 27.22
N SER A 203 -8.71 -18.51 25.89
CA SER A 203 -7.68 -19.05 25.00
C SER A 203 -7.42 -18.08 23.85
N ALA A 204 -6.28 -18.24 23.19
CA ALA A 204 -5.89 -17.34 22.11
C ALA A 204 -6.80 -17.52 20.87
N PRO A 205 -7.08 -16.44 20.11
CA PRO A 205 -6.59 -15.07 20.34
C PRO A 205 -7.29 -14.38 21.52
N PHE A 206 -6.54 -13.61 22.31
CA PHE A 206 -7.09 -12.92 23.47
C PHE A 206 -7.71 -11.58 23.07
N VAL A 207 -8.95 -11.34 23.50
CA VAL A 207 -9.65 -10.09 23.18
C VAL A 207 -9.21 -8.98 24.14
N VAL A 208 -8.67 -7.90 23.59
CA VAL A 208 -8.16 -6.74 24.35
C VAL A 208 -8.59 -5.43 23.70
N ASP A 209 -8.42 -4.32 24.41
CA ASP A 209 -8.57 -2.96 23.86
C ASP A 209 -7.21 -2.30 23.59
N TRP A 210 -7.25 -1.08 23.07
CA TRP A 210 -6.04 -0.30 22.79
C TRP A 210 -5.26 0.09 24.05
N ASP A 211 -5.97 0.41 25.14
CA ASP A 211 -5.38 0.79 26.42
C ASP A 211 -4.55 -0.36 27.01
N HIS A 212 -5.03 -1.60 26.86
CA HIS A 212 -4.31 -2.78 27.25
C HIS A 212 -2.95 -2.88 26.54
N ILE A 213 -2.89 -2.62 25.23
CA ILE A 213 -1.62 -2.61 24.51
C ILE A 213 -0.68 -1.54 25.05
N GLN A 214 -1.21 -0.33 25.27
CA GLN A 214 -0.44 0.79 25.81
C GLN A 214 0.17 0.47 27.17
N ASN A 215 -0.61 -0.11 28.06
CA ASN A 215 -0.22 -0.40 29.44
C ASN A 215 0.77 -1.56 29.56
N HIS A 216 0.66 -2.58 28.68
CA HIS A 216 1.39 -3.84 28.87
C HIS A 216 2.53 -4.08 27.88
N TYR A 217 2.51 -3.47 26.70
CA TYR A 217 3.47 -3.79 25.64
C TYR A 217 4.36 -2.60 25.24
N LEU A 218 4.00 -1.35 25.55
CA LEU A 218 4.73 -0.16 25.07
C LEU A 218 5.90 0.31 25.95
N ALA A 219 6.45 -0.55 26.80
CA ALA A 219 7.57 -0.19 27.67
C ALA A 219 8.79 0.31 26.88
N ASN A 220 9.10 -0.30 25.73
CA ASN A 220 10.21 0.06 24.85
C ASN A 220 9.83 1.19 23.87
N SER A 221 10.75 2.12 23.61
CA SER A 221 10.53 3.23 22.64
C SER A 221 10.27 2.74 21.23
N ARG A 222 10.91 1.66 20.78
CA ARG A 222 10.67 1.06 19.47
C ARG A 222 9.23 0.57 19.32
N ARG A 223 8.68 -0.07 20.35
CA ARG A 223 7.28 -0.51 20.34
C ARG A 223 6.32 0.68 20.30
N ARG A 224 6.63 1.77 21.01
CA ARG A 224 5.87 3.02 20.92
C ARG A 224 5.89 3.59 19.50
N ASP A 225 7.05 3.67 18.86
CA ASP A 225 7.15 4.20 17.49
C ASP A 225 6.32 3.38 16.48
N ILE A 226 6.37 2.04 16.60
CA ILE A 226 5.57 1.13 15.77
C ILE A 226 4.07 1.28 16.09
N TYR A 227 3.71 1.38 17.37
CA TYR A 227 2.32 1.55 17.82
C TYR A 227 1.71 2.88 17.34
N ASP A 228 2.44 3.98 17.48
CA ASP A 228 2.02 5.30 16.98
C ASP A 228 1.86 5.28 15.46
N SER A 229 2.77 4.59 14.77
CA SER A 229 2.67 4.35 13.33
C SER A 229 1.44 3.53 12.95
N LEU A 230 1.10 2.52 13.75
CA LEU A 230 -0.11 1.70 13.59
C LEU A 230 -1.37 2.53 13.80
N GLY A 231 -1.42 3.41 14.81
CA GLY A 231 -2.56 4.30 15.04
C GLY A 231 -2.82 5.24 13.85
N LEU A 232 -1.78 5.87 13.32
CA LEU A 232 -1.88 6.69 12.10
C LEU A 232 -2.27 5.86 10.87
N PHE A 233 -1.83 4.61 10.81
CA PHE A 233 -2.17 3.70 9.73
C PHE A 233 -3.63 3.26 9.79
N ILE A 234 -4.16 2.97 10.97
CA ILE A 234 -5.57 2.62 11.18
C ILE A 234 -6.48 3.75 10.72
N GLN A 235 -6.17 5.00 11.08
CA GLN A 235 -6.90 6.18 10.61
C GLN A 235 -6.96 6.26 9.06
N LEU A 236 -5.87 5.89 8.37
CA LEU A 236 -5.83 5.84 6.91
C LEU A 236 -6.69 4.70 6.33
N VAL A 237 -6.80 3.57 7.04
CA VAL A 237 -7.67 2.46 6.63
C VAL A 237 -9.14 2.83 6.84
N GLU A 238 -9.46 3.51 7.94
CA GLU A 238 -10.83 3.97 8.28
C GLU A 238 -11.43 4.93 7.23
N GLU A 239 -10.60 5.60 6.44
CA GLU A 239 -11.04 6.42 5.29
C GLU A 239 -11.68 5.59 4.18
N VAL A 240 -11.34 4.30 4.06
CA VAL A 240 -11.74 3.45 2.93
C VAL A 240 -12.53 2.21 3.33
N ALA A 241 -12.45 1.81 4.60
CA ALA A 241 -13.09 0.63 5.14
C ALA A 241 -13.55 0.90 6.58
N GLU A 242 -14.57 0.18 7.03
CA GLU A 242 -14.98 0.15 8.43
C GLU A 242 -14.28 -1.01 9.11
N LEU A 243 -13.52 -0.73 10.17
CA LEU A 243 -12.78 -1.76 10.89
C LEU A 243 -13.69 -2.40 11.92
N SER A 244 -13.63 -3.72 12.00
CA SER A 244 -14.32 -4.49 13.05
C SER A 244 -13.38 -4.79 14.21
N CYS A 245 -12.18 -5.27 13.89
CA CYS A 245 -11.14 -5.64 14.85
C CYS A 245 -9.79 -5.81 14.15
N CYS A 246 -8.71 -5.84 14.92
CA CYS A 246 -7.39 -6.21 14.43
C CYS A 246 -6.85 -7.42 15.19
N LEU A 247 -6.27 -8.39 14.50
CA LEU A 247 -5.49 -9.46 15.12
C LEU A 247 -4.02 -9.09 15.04
N ILE A 248 -3.39 -8.85 16.20
CA ILE A 248 -1.99 -8.46 16.34
C ILE A 248 -1.20 -9.67 16.83
N GLY A 249 -0.04 -9.88 16.22
CA GLY A 249 0.83 -11.01 16.55
C GLY A 249 2.31 -10.71 16.38
N GLY A 250 3.07 -11.78 16.23
CA GLY A 250 4.49 -11.69 15.90
C GLY A 250 5.38 -11.23 17.04
N SER A 251 6.57 -10.74 16.66
CA SER A 251 7.60 -10.32 17.62
C SER A 251 7.21 -9.09 18.44
N PHE A 252 6.24 -8.30 17.96
CA PHE A 252 5.76 -7.11 18.65
C PHE A 252 5.19 -7.43 20.03
N ILE A 253 4.34 -8.46 20.12
CA ILE A 253 3.70 -8.88 21.38
C ILE A 253 4.54 -9.87 22.20
N ASP A 254 5.77 -10.16 21.76
CA ASP A 254 6.65 -11.10 22.45
C ASP A 254 7.50 -10.41 23.52
N PRO A 255 7.26 -10.63 24.83
CA PRO A 255 7.97 -9.91 25.88
C PRO A 255 9.48 -10.19 25.89
N GLU A 256 9.92 -11.34 25.35
CA GLU A 256 11.33 -11.70 25.25
C GLU A 256 12.06 -10.95 24.12
N VAL A 257 11.32 -10.36 23.19
CA VAL A 257 11.89 -9.54 22.12
C VAL A 257 11.99 -8.09 22.60
N GLU A 258 13.19 -7.59 22.81
CA GLU A 258 13.38 -6.21 23.26
C GLU A 258 13.08 -5.18 22.15
N HIS A 259 13.49 -5.49 20.91
CA HIS A 259 13.39 -4.59 19.76
C HIS A 259 12.70 -5.29 18.57
N PRO A 260 11.35 -5.28 18.50
CA PRO A 260 10.65 -5.86 17.37
C PRO A 260 10.97 -5.09 16.08
N ALA A 261 11.11 -5.87 14.99
CA ALA A 261 11.40 -5.32 13.67
C ALA A 261 10.17 -4.62 13.09
N ASP A 262 9.00 -5.24 13.22
CA ASP A 262 7.72 -4.82 12.69
C ASP A 262 6.57 -5.26 13.62
N ILE A 263 5.35 -4.82 13.30
CA ILE A 263 4.11 -5.35 13.85
C ILE A 263 3.36 -6.16 12.80
N ASP A 264 3.08 -7.42 13.13
CA ASP A 264 2.21 -8.29 12.35
C ASP A 264 0.75 -7.97 12.70
N VAL A 265 -0.04 -7.52 11.74
CA VAL A 265 -1.45 -7.17 11.96
C VAL A 265 -2.37 -7.69 10.86
N VAL A 266 -3.49 -8.29 11.25
CA VAL A 266 -4.59 -8.64 10.35
C VAL A 266 -5.78 -7.75 10.67
N ILE A 267 -6.19 -6.92 9.72
CA ILE A 267 -7.34 -6.03 9.88
C ILE A 267 -8.58 -6.71 9.30
N PHE A 268 -9.58 -6.91 10.16
CA PHE A 268 -10.90 -7.37 9.80
C PHE A 268 -11.77 -6.16 9.49
N TYR A 269 -12.33 -6.09 8.28
CA TYR A 269 -12.97 -4.89 7.79
C TYR A 269 -14.22 -5.19 6.96
N THR A 270 -15.10 -4.19 6.87
CA THR A 270 -16.21 -4.13 5.91
C THR A 270 -15.95 -2.98 4.94
N ALA A 271 -16.21 -3.17 3.64
CA ALA A 271 -16.05 -2.11 2.67
C ALA A 271 -17.02 -0.95 2.97
N ARG A 272 -16.53 0.30 2.92
CA ARG A 272 -17.45 1.45 2.95
C ARG A 272 -18.22 1.51 1.63
N SER A 273 -19.53 1.73 1.73
CA SER A 273 -20.41 1.78 0.57
C SER A 273 -19.94 2.79 -0.48
N GLY A 274 -19.88 2.35 -1.74
CA GLY A 274 -19.46 3.20 -2.87
C GLY A 274 -17.97 3.15 -3.22
N LEU A 275 -17.13 2.44 -2.45
CA LEU A 275 -15.70 2.24 -2.74
C LEU A 275 -15.34 0.85 -3.30
N ASP A 276 -16.33 -0.03 -3.46
CA ASP A 276 -16.15 -1.47 -3.75
C ASP A 276 -15.32 -1.78 -4.99
N ARG A 277 -15.38 -0.93 -6.03
CA ARG A 277 -14.67 -1.17 -7.30
C ARG A 277 -13.17 -0.90 -7.23
N ASP A 278 -12.72 -0.06 -6.29
CA ASP A 278 -11.32 0.33 -6.14
C ASP A 278 -10.71 -0.07 -4.78
N LEU A 279 -11.50 -0.65 -3.87
CA LEU A 279 -11.07 -1.02 -2.53
C LEU A 279 -9.81 -1.89 -2.52
N GLY A 280 -9.74 -2.95 -3.34
CA GLY A 280 -8.55 -3.78 -3.42
C GLY A 280 -7.28 -3.03 -3.86
N ARG A 281 -7.44 -1.98 -4.67
CA ARG A 281 -6.34 -1.10 -5.10
C ARG A 281 -5.97 -0.09 -4.02
N MET A 282 -6.97 0.50 -3.35
CA MET A 282 -6.77 1.44 -2.25
C MET A 282 -6.08 0.74 -1.07
N LEU A 283 -6.58 -0.44 -0.67
CA LEU A 283 -5.95 -1.29 0.34
C LEU A 283 -4.54 -1.66 -0.05
N LYS A 284 -4.27 -2.01 -1.32
CA LYS A 284 -2.89 -2.28 -1.78
C LYS A 284 -1.97 -1.06 -1.64
N LYS A 285 -2.46 0.15 -1.97
CA LYS A 285 -1.69 1.40 -1.78
C LYS A 285 -1.45 1.68 -0.30
N ILE A 286 -2.45 1.44 0.54
CA ILE A 286 -2.37 1.60 2.00
C ILE A 286 -1.37 0.58 2.58
N THR A 287 -1.41 -0.70 2.16
CA THR A 287 -0.41 -1.73 2.54
C THR A 287 1.00 -1.29 2.23
N ASN A 288 1.26 -0.69 1.05
CA ASN A 288 2.59 -0.23 0.70
C ASN A 288 3.08 0.89 1.64
N ARG A 289 2.19 1.74 2.16
CA ARG A 289 2.53 2.73 3.19
C ARG A 289 2.79 2.09 4.55
N ALA A 290 2.03 1.05 4.90
CA ALA A 290 2.21 0.28 6.13
C ALA A 290 3.62 -0.31 6.21
N LEU A 291 4.09 -0.91 5.11
CA LEU A 291 5.42 -1.49 5.02
C LEU A 291 6.54 -0.45 5.18
N MET A 292 6.30 0.82 4.85
CA MET A 292 7.27 1.90 5.07
C MET A 292 7.33 2.35 6.54
N ARG A 293 6.40 1.89 7.37
CA ARG A 293 6.28 2.22 8.80
C ARG A 293 6.40 0.98 9.69
N ASP A 294 7.03 -0.09 9.19
CA ASP A 294 7.25 -1.34 9.92
C ASP A 294 5.94 -2.02 10.37
N ILE A 295 4.91 -1.95 9.53
CA ILE A 295 3.62 -2.62 9.73
C ILE A 295 3.45 -3.69 8.64
N ASP A 296 3.50 -4.97 9.01
CA ASP A 296 3.15 -6.08 8.12
C ASP A 296 1.65 -6.37 8.22
N VAL A 297 0.88 -5.64 7.40
CA VAL A 297 -0.59 -5.72 7.40
C VAL A 297 -1.13 -6.76 6.43
N ARG A 298 -2.19 -7.45 6.85
CA ARG A 298 -3.08 -8.27 6.02
C ARG A 298 -4.51 -7.80 6.21
N PHE A 299 -5.33 -7.90 5.17
CA PHE A 299 -6.72 -7.46 5.17
C PHE A 299 -7.66 -8.64 4.99
N VAL A 300 -8.71 -8.70 5.82
CA VAL A 300 -9.72 -9.76 5.79
C VAL A 300 -11.11 -9.13 5.71
N PRO A 301 -11.83 -9.32 4.60
CA PRO A 301 -13.19 -8.79 4.47
C PRO A 301 -14.18 -9.60 5.32
N CYS A 302 -15.04 -8.90 6.06
CA CYS A 302 -16.11 -9.43 6.90
C CYS A 302 -17.47 -9.43 6.18
N ASP A 303 -17.58 -8.70 5.09
CA ASP A 303 -18.74 -8.60 4.19
C ASP A 303 -18.73 -9.64 3.06
N THR A 304 -17.90 -10.67 3.20
CA THR A 304 -17.81 -11.79 2.24
C THR A 304 -18.37 -13.08 2.85
N ALA A 305 -18.17 -14.21 2.16
CA ALA A 305 -18.66 -15.48 2.65
C ALA A 305 -18.01 -15.85 4.01
N PRO A 306 -18.78 -16.13 5.09
CA PRO A 306 -18.24 -16.29 6.44
C PRO A 306 -17.12 -17.32 6.59
N TRP A 307 -17.13 -18.37 5.76
CA TRP A 307 -16.09 -19.40 5.77
C TRP A 307 -14.70 -18.87 5.36
N ILE A 308 -14.63 -17.79 4.58
CA ILE A 308 -13.37 -17.12 4.20
C ILE A 308 -12.78 -16.45 5.43
N THR A 309 -13.57 -15.64 6.13
CA THR A 309 -13.16 -14.94 7.36
C THR A 309 -12.70 -15.94 8.42
N ILE A 310 -13.48 -17.00 8.67
CA ILE A 310 -13.12 -18.06 9.64
C ILE A 310 -11.80 -18.74 9.26
N LYS A 311 -11.64 -19.13 7.99
CA LYS A 311 -10.43 -19.83 7.52
C LYS A 311 -9.19 -18.95 7.65
N ILE A 312 -9.29 -17.67 7.29
CA ILE A 312 -8.16 -16.74 7.35
C ILE A 312 -7.83 -16.40 8.80
N ALA A 313 -8.82 -16.16 9.66
CA ALA A 313 -8.60 -15.95 11.09
C ALA A 313 -7.89 -17.15 11.72
N ALA A 314 -8.36 -18.37 11.47
CA ALA A 314 -7.72 -19.59 11.97
C ALA A 314 -6.28 -19.76 11.45
N PHE A 315 -6.05 -19.45 10.16
CA PHE A 315 -4.72 -19.51 9.57
C PHE A 315 -3.74 -18.54 10.25
N PHE A 316 -4.10 -17.26 10.40
CA PHE A 316 -3.20 -16.26 10.99
C PHE A 316 -3.00 -16.47 12.48
N THR A 317 -4.03 -16.90 13.23
CA THR A 317 -3.86 -17.31 14.62
C THR A 317 -2.82 -18.42 14.73
N THR A 318 -2.93 -19.45 13.90
CA THR A 318 -1.95 -20.56 13.86
C THR A 318 -0.57 -20.07 13.44
N LEU A 319 -0.48 -19.20 12.44
CA LEU A 319 0.78 -18.69 11.90
C LEU A 319 1.56 -17.87 12.93
N TYR A 320 0.89 -16.98 13.66
CA TYR A 320 1.53 -16.14 14.67
C TYR A 320 2.02 -16.94 15.89
N GLN A 321 1.43 -18.10 16.12
CA GLN A 321 1.81 -19.02 17.19
C GLN A 321 2.87 -20.04 16.77
N ALA A 322 3.00 -20.32 15.47
CA ALA A 322 3.99 -21.26 14.97
C ALA A 322 5.40 -20.70 15.21
N SER A 323 6.14 -21.29 16.14
CA SER A 323 7.57 -21.01 16.27
C SER A 323 8.38 -21.87 15.31
N ARG A 324 9.47 -21.30 14.79
CA ARG A 324 10.39 -22.03 13.91
C ARG A 324 11.26 -23.02 14.68
N ASP A 325 11.30 -22.93 16.00
CA ASP A 325 12.19 -23.66 16.92
C ASP A 325 11.44 -24.55 17.93
N GLY A 326 10.11 -24.70 17.79
CA GLY A 326 9.29 -25.58 18.63
C GLY A 326 8.95 -25.03 20.02
N ARG A 327 9.37 -23.80 20.35
CA ARG A 327 8.99 -23.11 21.59
C ARG A 327 7.56 -22.57 21.51
N PRO A 328 6.81 -22.52 22.63
CA PRO A 328 5.54 -21.82 22.67
C PRO A 328 5.79 -20.32 22.43
N ARG A 329 5.05 -19.72 21.49
CA ARG A 329 5.00 -18.26 21.33
C ARG A 329 3.85 -17.67 22.13
N PRO A 330 3.95 -16.39 22.52
CA PRO A 330 2.80 -15.63 23.00
C PRO A 330 1.64 -15.72 22.01
N GLY A 331 0.45 -15.96 22.53
CA GLY A 331 -0.78 -16.03 21.75
C GLY A 331 -1.11 -14.67 21.15
N PRO A 332 -1.61 -14.61 19.91
CA PRO A 332 -2.00 -13.36 19.29
C PRO A 332 -3.13 -12.68 20.07
N LEU A 333 -3.22 -11.37 19.93
CA LEU A 333 -4.24 -10.53 20.54
C LEU A 333 -5.24 -10.11 19.47
N LEU A 334 -6.53 -10.18 19.77
CA LEU A 334 -7.58 -9.57 18.97
C LEU A 334 -7.97 -8.24 19.63
N THR A 335 -7.62 -7.11 19.01
CA THR A 335 -8.10 -5.80 19.43
C THR A 335 -9.45 -5.50 18.80
N ILE A 336 -10.37 -4.99 19.59
CA ILE A 336 -11.64 -4.48 19.07
C ILE A 336 -11.52 -2.98 18.95
N ASP A 337 -11.89 -2.46 17.78
CA ASP A 337 -11.88 -1.03 17.56
C ASP A 337 -13.03 -0.40 18.35
N GLN A 338 -12.69 0.49 19.29
CA GLN A 338 -13.66 1.21 20.11
C GLN A 338 -13.87 2.67 19.66
N SER A 339 -13.41 3.04 18.47
CA SER A 339 -13.78 4.32 17.83
C SER A 339 -15.28 4.33 17.47
N ILE A 340 -16.11 4.63 18.47
CA ILE A 340 -17.46 5.21 18.30
C ILE A 340 -17.30 6.69 17.95
#